data_AF-A0A7Y3GCN7-F1
#
_entry.id   AF-A0A7Y3GCN7-F1
#
_cell.length_a   1.000
_cell.length_b   1.000
_cell.length_c   1.000
_cell.angle_alpha   90.00
_cell.angle_beta   90.00
_cell.angle_gamma   90.00
#
_symmetry.space_group_name_H-M   'P 1'
#
loop_
_entity.id
_entity.type
_entity.pdbx_description
1 polymer ?
#
loop_
_entity_poly.entity_id
_entity_poly.type
_entity_poly.pdbx_seq_one_letter_code
_entity_poly.pdbx_strand_id
1 'polypeptide(L)' 'MDPRAPLPIAAVGDEADLDHFKHVNDKYGHRAGDAVLRGVSEVLRQTLRAPDVAGRYGGEEVLVILPQTGLEGA' A
#
# COMPACT_ATOMS: atom_id res chain seq x y z
N MET A 1 13.48 -12.81 25.61
CA MET A 1 13.34 -11.99 24.40
C MET A 1 13.84 -10.59 24.74
N ASP A 2 14.77 -10.01 23.97
CA ASP A 2 15.22 -8.63 24.17
C ASP A 2 14.12 -7.67 23.71
N PRO A 3 13.53 -6.83 24.57
CA PRO A 3 12.50 -5.86 24.20
C PRO A 3 13.00 -4.73 23.28
N ARG A 4 14.31 -4.70 22.97
CA ARG A 4 14.95 -3.73 22.06
C ARG A 4 15.40 -4.34 20.74
N ALA A 5 15.19 -5.64 20.52
CA ALA A 5 15.41 -6.22 19.20
C ALA A 5 14.42 -5.58 18.21
N PRO A 6 14.88 -5.01 17.08
CA PRO A 6 13.97 -4.43 16.10
C PRO A 6 12.99 -5.52 15.67
N LEU A 7 11.70 -5.26 15.83
CA LEU A 7 10.66 -6.13 15.29
C LEU A 7 10.90 -6.22 13.77
N PRO A 8 10.77 -7.39 13.14
CA PRO A 8 10.93 -7.47 11.70
C PRO A 8 9.87 -6.56 11.06
N ILE A 9 10.35 -5.60 10.28
CA ILE A 9 9.51 -4.70 9.49
C ILE A 9 9.66 -5.16 8.05
N ALA A 10 8.59 -5.70 7.49
CA ALA A 10 8.48 -5.82 6.05
C ALA A 10 7.85 -4.53 5.50
N ALA A 11 8.46 -3.96 4.49
CA ALA A 11 7.86 -2.92 3.68
C ALA A 11 7.55 -3.54 2.33
N VAL A 12 6.25 -3.72 2.04
CA VAL A 12 5.83 -4.03 0.68
C VAL A 12 5.67 -2.68 -0.01
N GLY A 13 6.76 -2.23 -0.60
CA GLY A 13 6.67 -1.30 -1.70
C GLY A 13 6.38 -2.16 -2.91
N ASP A 14 5.09 -2.36 -3.21
CA ASP A 14 4.80 -2.58 -4.61
C ASP A 14 5.40 -1.36 -5.30
N GLU A 15 6.17 -1.56 -6.36
CA GLU A 15 6.03 -0.70 -7.51
C GLU A 15 4.56 -0.84 -7.96
N ALA A 16 3.62 -0.34 -7.15
CA ALA A 16 2.20 -0.24 -7.46
C ALA A 16 2.09 0.97 -8.37
N ASP A 17 2.92 0.97 -9.41
CA ASP A 17 2.46 1.39 -10.69
C ASP A 17 1.22 0.51 -10.91
N LEU A 18 0.06 1.07 -10.59
CA LEU A 18 -1.15 0.61 -11.24
C LEU A 18 -0.79 0.83 -12.72
N ASP A 19 -0.20 -0.16 -13.40
CA ASP A 19 0.58 0.00 -14.66
C ASP A 19 -0.19 0.74 -15.78
N HIS A 20 -1.49 0.92 -15.57
CA HIS A 20 -2.44 1.58 -16.44
C HIS A 20 -3.20 2.73 -15.76
N PHE A 21 -2.77 3.29 -14.64
CA PHE A 21 -3.49 4.35 -13.92
C PHE A 21 -3.37 5.68 -14.64
N LYS A 22 -2.20 5.95 -15.24
CA LYS A 22 -2.10 6.96 -16.28
C LYS A 22 -3.08 6.72 -17.43
N HIS A 23 -3.23 5.49 -17.91
CA HIS A 23 -4.23 5.15 -18.94
C HIS A 23 -5.68 5.38 -18.48
N VAL A 24 -6.00 5.08 -17.22
CA VAL A 24 -7.32 5.35 -16.63
C VAL A 24 -7.58 6.85 -16.55
N ASN A 25 -6.60 7.63 -16.10
CA ASN A 25 -6.69 9.09 -16.05
C ASN A 25 -6.85 9.68 -17.45
N ASP A 26 -6.06 9.21 -18.42
CA ASP A 26 -6.08 9.74 -19.79
C ASP A 26 -7.39 9.35 -20.52
N LYS A 27 -7.96 8.16 -20.25
CA LYS A 27 -9.18 7.65 -20.91
C LYS A 27 -10.48 8.09 -20.25
N TYR A 28 -10.51 8.17 -18.91
CA TYR A 28 -11.73 8.38 -18.13
C TYR A 28 -11.68 9.63 -17.24
N GLY A 29 -10.56 10.34 -17.23
CA GLY A 29 -10.34 11.56 -16.45
C GLY A 29 -9.90 11.29 -15.01
N HIS A 30 -9.32 12.32 -14.38
CA HIS A 30 -8.77 12.23 -13.02
C HIS A 30 -9.79 11.80 -11.95
N ARG A 31 -11.08 12.11 -12.12
CA ARG A 31 -12.11 11.66 -11.16
C ARG A 31 -12.27 10.13 -11.14
N ALA A 32 -11.99 9.46 -12.26
CA ALA A 32 -11.98 8.01 -12.32
C ALA A 32 -10.74 7.44 -11.62
N GLY A 33 -9.58 8.07 -11.80
CA GLY A 33 -8.38 7.74 -11.03
C GLY A 33 -8.59 7.89 -9.51
N ASP A 34 -9.23 8.98 -9.08
CA ASP A 34 -9.57 9.18 -7.66
C ASP A 34 -10.46 8.05 -7.12
N ALA A 35 -11.41 7.56 -7.93
CA ALA A 35 -12.27 6.45 -7.55
C ALA A 35 -11.50 5.14 -7.40
N VAL A 36 -10.53 4.87 -8.28
CA VAL A 36 -9.63 3.71 -8.20
C VAL A 36 -8.77 3.80 -6.92
N LEU A 37 -8.14 4.93 -6.64
CA LEU A 37 -7.32 5.11 -5.43
C LEU A 37 -8.13 4.93 -4.14
N ARG A 38 -9.40 5.36 -4.14
CA ARG A 38 -10.33 5.12 -3.02
C ARG A 38 -10.63 3.64 -2.85
N GLY A 39 -10.93 2.93 -3.93
CA GLY A 39 -11.16 1.48 -3.89
C GLY A 39 -9.96 0.71 -3.35
N VAL A 40 -8.74 1.06 -3.79
CA VAL A 40 -7.49 0.47 -3.26
C VAL A 40 -7.37 0.73 -1.76
N SER A 41 -7.64 1.97 -1.33
CA SER A 41 -7.59 2.35 0.10
C SER A 41 -8.61 1.56 0.94
N GLU A 42 -9.81 1.30 0.41
CA GLU A 42 -10.83 0.50 1.09
C GLU A 42 -10.41 -0.96 1.22
N VAL A 43 -9.84 -1.55 0.17
CA VAL A 43 -9.32 -2.92 0.21
C VAL A 43 -8.22 -3.02 1.27
N LEU A 44 -7.25 -2.12 1.26
CA LEU A 44 -6.17 -2.11 2.25
C LEU A 44 -6.70 -1.98 3.69
N ARG A 45 -7.70 -1.13 3.93
CA ARG A 45 -8.33 -1.01 5.25
C ARG A 45 -9.03 -2.29 5.71
N GLN A 46 -9.51 -3.12 4.79
CA GLN A 46 -10.18 -4.37 5.10
C GLN A 46 -9.20 -5.55 5.27
N THR A 47 -8.03 -5.48 4.64
CA THR A 47 -7.05 -6.59 4.63
C THR A 47 -5.95 -6.43 5.67
N LEU A 48 -5.60 -5.20 6.05
CA LEU A 48 -4.50 -4.92 6.98
C LEU A 48 -4.89 -5.17 8.44
N ARG A 49 -3.95 -5.70 9.22
CA ARG A 49 -4.12 -5.91 10.66
C ARG A 49 -3.94 -4.58 11.41
N ALA A 50 -4.38 -4.54 12.66
CA ALA A 50 -4.30 -3.32 13.49
C ALA A 50 -2.90 -2.64 13.58
N PRO A 51 -1.77 -3.37 13.65
CA PRO A 51 -0.46 -2.71 13.67
C PRO A 51 0.07 -2.37 12.27
N ASP A 52 -0.54 -2.90 11.20
CA ASP A 52 -0.09 -2.64 9.83
C ASP A 52 -0.48 -1.22 9.41
N VAL A 53 0.37 -0.57 8.63
CA VAL A 53 0.18 0.82 8.20
C VAL A 53 0.33 0.90 6.69
N ALA A 54 -0.71 1.36 6.01
CA ALA A 54 -0.62 1.74 4.60
C ALA A 54 -0.68 3.25 4.42
N GLY A 55 0.10 3.77 3.48
CA GLY A 55 0.12 5.17 3.11
C GLY A 55 0.38 5.36 1.63
N ARG A 56 -0.08 6.49 1.09
CA ARG A 56 0.27 6.90 -0.28
C ARG A 56 1.65 7.54 -0.26
N TYR A 57 2.59 6.97 -0.99
CA TYR A 57 3.99 7.44 -1.07
C TYR A 57 4.17 8.47 -2.20
N GLY A 58 3.48 8.26 -3.33
CA GLY A 58 3.58 9.10 -4.52
C GLY A 58 2.23 9.25 -5.25
N GLY A 59 2.27 9.67 -6.51
CA GLY A 59 1.06 9.89 -7.32
C GLY A 59 0.16 8.65 -7.37
N GLU A 60 0.66 7.53 -7.84
CA GLU A 60 -0.05 6.25 -7.83
C GLU A 60 0.52 5.24 -6.83
N GLU A 61 1.68 5.54 -6.25
CA GLU A 61 2.42 4.62 -5.39
C GLU A 61 1.84 4.53 -3.97
N VAL A 62 1.69 3.29 -3.49
CA VAL A 62 1.24 2.95 -2.13
C VAL A 62 2.32 2.15 -1.43
N LEU A 63 2.62 2.53 -0.18
CA LEU A 63 3.57 1.85 0.69
C LEU A 63 2.82 1.19 1.85
N VAL A 64 3.12 -0.08 2.12
CA VAL A 64 2.59 -0.81 3.27
C VAL A 64 3.74 -1.22 4.20
N ILE A 65 3.63 -0.85 5.46
CA ILE A 65 4.52 -1.22 6.56
C ILE A 65 3.82 -2.31 7.37
N LEU A 66 4.48 -3.46 7.51
CA LEU A 66 3.99 -4.62 8.24
C LEU A 66 4.91 -4.89 9.44
N PRO A 67 4.63 -4.29 10.61
CA PRO A 67 5.39 -4.58 11.81
C PRO A 67 5.25 -6.06 12.19
N GLN A 68 6.27 -6.60 12.85
CA GLN A 68 6.28 -7.98 13.34
C GLN A 68 6.11 -9.03 12.22
N THR A 69 6.46 -8.66 10.99
CA THR A 69 6.37 -9.52 9.80
C THR A 69 7.77 -9.70 9.25
N GLY A 70 8.27 -10.94 9.32
CA GLY A 70 9.52 -11.33 8.67
C GLY A 70 9.38 -11.28 7.15
N LEU A 71 10.50 -11.22 6.43
CA LEU A 71 10.53 -11.13 4.97
C LEU A 71 9.80 -12.30 4.27
N GLU A 72 9.76 -13.48 4.89
CA GLU A 72 9.04 -14.66 4.38
C GLU A 72 7.50 -14.51 4.41
N GLY A 73 6.98 -13.59 5.23
CA GLY A 73 5.55 -13.31 5.36
C GLY A 73 5.11 -12.00 4.71
N ALA A 74 6.02 -11.35 3.97
CA ALA A 74 5.76 -10.13 3.20
C ALA A 74 5.19 -10.46 1.83
#